data_AF-A0A9W3DME3-F1
#
_entry.id   AF-A0A9W3DME3-F1
#
_cell.length_a   1.000
_cell.length_b   1.000
_cell.length_c   1.000
_cell.angle_alpha   90.00
_cell.angle_beta   90.00
_cell.angle_gamma   90.00
#
_symmetry.space_group_name_H-M   'P 1'
#
loop_
_entity.id
_entity.type
_entity.pdbx_description
1 polymer ?
#
loop_
_entity_poly.entity_id
_entity_poly.type
_entity_poly.pdbx_seq_one_letter_code
_entity_poly.pdbx_strand_id
1 'polypeptide(L)'
;MANILRRHVLLLMVAAVLFSTVPVSNSIPFILFHGIGDKCSGGVSNFTQLLSNLSGSPGSCLEIGNGETDSWFMPLTQQTSLACEKVKMMKELSQGYNIVAQSQGNLVARGIIEFCDDAPPLINYVSLGGPHAGIAAIPKCSSGPFCAIAEALMKLEIYNDFVQDHIAPSGYVKIPGEMTKYLGHSKYLPKLNNERPDQRNSTFKDRFVSLHNLVLVMMMGLILCCQLNRQNYTEKTGSV
;
A
#
# COMPACT_ATOMS: atom_id res chain seq x y z
N MET A 1 16.62 -45.55 -43.93
CA MET A 1 15.39 -44.84 -43.50
C MET A 1 15.19 -44.82 -41.98
N ALA A 2 15.19 -45.97 -41.29
CA ALA A 2 14.92 -46.05 -39.84
C ALA A 2 15.87 -45.22 -38.93
N ASN A 3 17.17 -45.18 -39.23
CA ASN A 3 18.16 -44.40 -38.44
C ASN A 3 17.99 -42.88 -38.57
N ILE A 4 17.49 -42.40 -39.71
CA ILE A 4 17.21 -40.98 -39.95
C ILE A 4 15.99 -40.56 -39.13
N LEU A 5 14.93 -41.38 -39.15
CA LEU A 5 13.72 -41.14 -38.37
C LEU A 5 13.99 -41.13 -36.86
N ARG A 6 14.81 -42.07 -36.35
CA ARG A 6 15.20 -42.13 -34.93
C ARG A 6 15.97 -40.88 -34.47
N ARG A 7 16.85 -40.33 -35.32
CA ARG A 7 17.61 -39.11 -35.03
C ARG A 7 16.72 -37.88 -34.95
N HIS A 8 15.72 -37.76 -35.84
CA HIS A 8 14.76 -36.66 -35.79
C HIS A 8 13.87 -36.71 -34.56
N VAL A 9 13.38 -37.90 -34.19
CA VAL A 9 12.60 -38.09 -32.96
C VAL A 9 13.43 -37.72 -31.72
N LEU A 10 14.70 -38.14 -31.66
CA LEU A 10 15.59 -37.79 -30.55
C LEU A 10 15.83 -36.27 -30.45
N LEU A 11 16.06 -35.60 -31.58
CA LEU A 11 16.26 -34.15 -31.62
C LEU A 11 15.00 -33.38 -31.20
N LEU A 12 13.81 -33.85 -31.59
CA LEU A 12 12.53 -33.26 -31.16
C LEU A 12 12.30 -33.44 -29.65
N MET A 13 12.64 -34.60 -29.09
CA MET A 13 12.53 -34.84 -27.64
C MET A 13 13.51 -33.97 -26.85
N VAL A 14 14.75 -33.82 -27.32
CA VAL A 14 15.75 -32.94 -26.69
C VAL A 14 15.30 -31.48 -26.77
N ALA A 15 14.79 -31.03 -27.92
CA ALA A 15 14.23 -29.68 -28.06
C ALA A 15 13.06 -29.46 -27.09
N ALA A 16 12.11 -30.39 -27.00
CA ALA A 16 10.98 -30.29 -26.08
C ALA A 16 11.41 -30.20 -24.61
N VAL A 17 12.41 -30.99 -24.20
CA VAL A 17 13.00 -30.91 -22.85
C VAL A 17 13.69 -29.56 -22.62
N LEU A 18 14.48 -29.08 -23.58
CA LEU A 18 15.15 -27.77 -23.46
C LEU A 18 14.14 -26.62 -23.36
N PHE A 19 13.09 -26.60 -24.19
CA PHE A 19 12.03 -25.58 -24.16
C PHE A 19 11.16 -25.64 -22.90
N SER A 20 10.94 -26.82 -22.32
CA SER A 20 10.21 -26.96 -21.04
C SER A 20 11.05 -26.60 -19.81
N THR A 21 12.37 -26.51 -19.95
CA THR A 21 13.29 -26.07 -18.88
C THR A 21 13.72 -24.62 -18.99
N VAL A 22 13.28 -23.85 -20.00
CA VAL A 22 13.56 -22.42 -20.04
C VAL A 22 12.79 -21.78 -18.89
N PRO A 23 13.47 -21.22 -17.87
CA PRO A 23 12.77 -20.47 -16.84
C PRO A 23 12.14 -19.27 -17.55
N VAL A 24 10.82 -19.29 -17.70
CA VAL A 24 10.09 -18.07 -18.01
C VAL A 24 10.27 -17.19 -16.79
N SER A 25 11.20 -16.24 -16.88
CA SER A 25 11.38 -15.21 -15.86
C SER A 25 10.14 -14.32 -15.88
N ASN A 26 9.05 -14.78 -15.27
CA ASN A 26 7.88 -13.95 -15.04
C ASN A 26 8.24 -12.92 -13.99
N SER A 27 8.29 -11.67 -14.42
CA SER A 27 8.44 -10.53 -13.54
C SER A 27 7.27 -10.47 -12.57
N ILE A 28 7.57 -10.26 -11.28
CA ILE A 28 6.56 -10.24 -10.22
C ILE A 28 5.65 -9.03 -10.44
N PRO A 29 4.33 -9.20 -10.60
CA PRO A 29 3.42 -8.09 -10.84
C PRO A 29 3.44 -7.10 -9.67
N PHE A 30 3.06 -5.87 -9.94
CA PHE A 30 2.85 -4.89 -8.87
C PHE A 30 1.50 -4.20 -8.98
N ILE A 31 0.96 -3.84 -7.82
CA ILE A 31 -0.16 -2.91 -7.72
C ILE A 31 0.34 -1.57 -7.21
N LEU A 32 -0.28 -0.49 -7.67
CA LEU A 32 0.02 0.85 -7.25
C LEU A 32 -1.17 1.52 -6.56
N PHE A 33 -0.94 2.08 -5.37
CA PHE A 33 -1.90 2.94 -4.67
C PHE A 33 -1.49 4.41 -4.78
N HIS A 34 -2.42 5.22 -5.28
CA HIS A 34 -2.23 6.67 -5.39
C HIS A 34 -2.39 7.37 -4.03
N GLY A 35 -2.00 8.65 -4.00
CA GLY A 35 -2.19 9.52 -2.85
C GLY A 35 -3.57 10.14 -2.77
N ILE A 36 -3.78 10.91 -1.73
CA ILE A 36 -4.98 11.72 -1.55
C ILE A 36 -5.13 12.78 -2.66
N GLY A 37 -6.35 12.98 -3.14
CA GLY A 37 -6.68 13.93 -4.20
C GLY A 37 -6.29 13.47 -5.61
N ASP A 38 -5.96 12.20 -5.79
CA ASP A 38 -5.58 11.63 -7.08
C ASP A 38 -6.51 10.46 -7.46
N LYS A 39 -6.31 9.89 -8.65
CA LYS A 39 -7.05 8.75 -9.19
C LYS A 39 -6.21 8.01 -10.23
N CYS A 40 -6.49 6.72 -10.41
CA CYS A 40 -5.78 5.88 -11.38
C CYS A 40 -5.95 6.34 -12.83
N SER A 41 -7.07 6.97 -13.19
CA SER A 41 -7.28 7.53 -14.54
C SER A 41 -6.51 8.83 -14.81
N GLY A 42 -5.78 9.36 -13.82
CA GLY A 42 -4.96 10.57 -13.92
C GLY A 42 -3.48 10.30 -14.18
N GLY A 43 -2.61 11.20 -13.71
CA GLY A 43 -1.15 11.11 -13.90
C GLY A 43 -0.50 9.85 -13.32
N VAL A 44 -1.19 9.21 -12.37
CA VAL A 44 -0.78 7.93 -11.77
C VAL A 44 -0.75 6.79 -12.80
N SER A 45 -1.62 6.80 -13.81
CA SER A 45 -1.57 5.80 -14.90
C SER A 45 -0.25 5.87 -15.65
N ASN A 46 0.19 7.08 -16.04
CA ASN A 46 1.46 7.31 -16.72
C ASN A 46 2.65 6.86 -15.87
N PHE A 47 2.61 7.16 -14.56
CA PHE A 47 3.64 6.72 -13.64
C PHE A 47 3.66 5.19 -13.49
N THR A 48 2.49 4.55 -13.40
CA THR A 48 2.37 3.08 -13.36
C THR A 48 2.95 2.46 -14.63
N GLN A 49 2.63 3.01 -15.80
CA GLN A 49 3.16 2.53 -17.08
C GLN A 49 4.68 2.73 -17.17
N LEU A 50 5.20 3.87 -16.71
CA LEU A 50 6.64 4.11 -16.64
C LEU A 50 7.33 3.06 -15.76
N LEU A 51 6.79 2.77 -14.58
CA LEU A 51 7.33 1.73 -13.69
C LEU A 51 7.28 0.35 -14.33
N SER A 52 6.18 0.00 -15.01
CA SER A 52 6.07 -1.26 -15.74
C SER A 52 7.14 -1.38 -16.83
N ASN A 53 7.36 -0.32 -17.60
CA ASN A 53 8.37 -0.29 -18.66
C ASN A 53 9.81 -0.40 -18.10
N LEU A 54 10.12 0.32 -17.01
CA LEU A 54 11.45 0.32 -16.42
C LEU A 54 11.78 -0.99 -15.69
N SER A 55 10.80 -1.58 -15.02
CA SER A 55 10.98 -2.83 -14.27
C SER A 55 10.79 -4.09 -15.10
N GLY A 56 10.21 -3.98 -16.30
CA GLY A 56 9.74 -5.14 -17.07
C GLY A 56 8.63 -5.94 -16.36
N SER A 57 8.03 -5.38 -15.30
CA SER A 57 7.00 -6.04 -14.49
C SER A 57 5.60 -5.54 -14.85
N PRO A 58 4.59 -6.43 -14.97
CA PRO A 58 3.22 -5.99 -15.19
C PRO A 58 2.71 -5.23 -13.97
N GLY A 59 2.30 -3.98 -14.19
CA GLY A 59 1.83 -3.07 -13.17
C GLY A 59 0.42 -2.57 -13.42
N SER A 60 -0.40 -2.50 -12.37
CA SER A 60 -1.73 -1.90 -12.42
C SER A 60 -1.94 -0.90 -11.27
N CYS A 61 -2.59 0.22 -11.56
CA CYS A 61 -3.06 1.12 -10.51
C CYS A 61 -4.39 0.59 -9.98
N LEU A 62 -4.46 0.33 -8.67
CA LEU A 62 -5.64 -0.24 -8.05
C LEU A 62 -6.53 0.88 -7.49
N GLU A 63 -7.51 1.29 -8.29
CA GLU A 63 -8.47 2.35 -7.94
C GLU A 63 -9.37 1.92 -6.79
N ILE A 64 -9.59 2.78 -5.78
CA ILE A 64 -10.47 2.50 -4.65
C ILE A 64 -11.63 3.49 -4.66
N GLY A 65 -12.86 2.96 -4.66
CA GLY A 65 -14.06 3.79 -4.77
C GLY A 65 -14.04 4.67 -6.03
N ASN A 66 -14.37 5.94 -5.85
CA ASN A 66 -14.46 6.98 -6.87
C ASN A 66 -13.18 7.82 -7.00
N GLY A 67 -12.01 7.26 -6.67
CA GLY A 67 -10.70 7.89 -6.79
C GLY A 67 -10.57 9.16 -5.98
N GLU A 68 -10.45 10.30 -6.67
CA GLU A 68 -10.15 11.60 -6.04
C GLU A 68 -11.08 11.90 -4.86
N THR A 69 -12.40 11.77 -5.05
CA THR A 69 -13.39 12.05 -3.99
C THR A 69 -13.23 11.10 -2.80
N ASP A 70 -13.16 9.80 -3.04
CA ASP A 70 -13.14 8.80 -1.96
C ASP A 70 -11.79 8.76 -1.23
N SER A 71 -10.70 9.20 -1.89
CA SER A 71 -9.42 9.43 -1.22
C SER A 71 -9.48 10.53 -0.13
N TRP A 72 -10.49 11.40 -0.18
CA TRP A 72 -10.80 12.38 0.87
C TRP A 72 -11.89 11.87 1.81
N PHE A 73 -12.98 11.31 1.27
CA PHE A 73 -14.25 11.14 1.98
C PHE A 73 -14.63 9.69 2.31
N MET A 74 -13.76 8.72 2.02
CA MET A 74 -13.91 7.34 2.47
C MET A 74 -12.89 7.06 3.58
N PRO A 75 -13.28 6.60 4.78
CA PRO A 75 -12.33 6.33 5.85
C PRO A 75 -11.34 5.22 5.43
N LEU A 76 -10.10 5.31 5.90
CA LEU A 76 -9.03 4.37 5.52
C LEU A 76 -9.34 2.91 5.87
N THR A 77 -10.16 2.68 6.90
CA THR A 77 -10.67 1.35 7.25
C THR A 77 -11.44 0.73 6.07
N GLN A 78 -12.35 1.50 5.47
CA GLN A 78 -13.15 1.06 4.33
C GLN A 78 -12.31 0.98 3.05
N GLN A 79 -11.43 1.96 2.79
CA GLN A 79 -10.51 1.89 1.65
C GLN A 79 -9.65 0.61 1.69
N THR A 80 -9.14 0.26 2.88
CA THR A 80 -8.35 -0.97 3.10
C THR A 80 -9.19 -2.23 2.86
N SER A 81 -10.42 -2.28 3.36
CA SER A 81 -11.31 -3.43 3.15
C SER A 81 -11.57 -3.67 1.67
N LEU A 82 -11.94 -2.62 0.93
CA LEU A 82 -12.18 -2.71 -0.51
C LEU A 82 -10.91 -3.08 -1.27
N ALA A 83 -9.75 -2.55 -0.88
CA ALA A 83 -8.48 -2.91 -1.51
C ALA A 83 -8.14 -4.39 -1.27
N CYS A 84 -8.33 -4.89 -0.05
CA CYS A 84 -8.14 -6.30 0.31
C CYS A 84 -9.03 -7.22 -0.54
N GLU A 85 -10.31 -6.91 -0.67
CA GLU A 85 -11.25 -7.68 -1.51
C GLU A 85 -10.80 -7.71 -2.97
N LYS A 86 -10.43 -6.55 -3.53
CA LYS A 86 -9.95 -6.47 -4.91
C LYS A 86 -8.68 -7.29 -5.12
N VAL A 87 -7.70 -7.16 -4.23
CA VAL A 87 -6.43 -7.92 -4.30
C VAL A 87 -6.68 -9.43 -4.29
N LYS A 88 -7.59 -9.93 -3.45
CA LYS A 88 -7.95 -11.36 -3.40
C LYS A 88 -8.56 -11.87 -4.70
N MET A 89 -9.25 -11.02 -5.46
CA MET A 89 -9.90 -11.40 -6.72
C MET A 89 -8.94 -11.39 -7.93
N MET A 90 -7.76 -10.78 -7.80
CA MET A 90 -6.78 -10.67 -8.89
C MET A 90 -5.94 -11.95 -8.99
N LYS A 91 -6.32 -12.84 -9.92
CA LYS A 91 -5.66 -14.13 -10.15
C LYS A 91 -4.18 -13.99 -10.52
N GLU A 92 -3.83 -12.91 -11.20
CA GLU A 92 -2.47 -12.56 -11.57
C GLU A 92 -1.55 -12.35 -10.37
N LEU A 93 -2.10 -12.01 -9.20
CA LEU A 93 -1.32 -11.80 -7.97
C LEU A 93 -1.14 -13.10 -7.15
N SER A 94 -1.77 -14.21 -7.56
CA SER A 94 -1.83 -15.45 -6.76
C SER A 94 -0.47 -16.09 -6.44
N GLN A 95 0.53 -15.91 -7.32
CA GLN A 95 1.90 -16.39 -7.11
C GLN A 95 2.80 -15.38 -6.38
N GLY A 96 2.21 -14.26 -5.97
CA GLY A 96 2.84 -13.18 -5.25
C GLY A 96 2.96 -11.90 -6.08
N TYR A 97 3.06 -10.77 -5.38
CA TYR A 97 3.05 -9.45 -5.99
C TYR A 97 3.87 -8.44 -5.19
N ASN A 98 4.08 -7.26 -5.77
CA ASN A 98 4.68 -6.11 -5.11
C ASN A 98 3.64 -5.00 -4.90
N ILE A 99 3.86 -4.14 -3.91
CA ILE A 99 3.11 -2.88 -3.77
C ILE A 99 4.04 -1.71 -3.97
N VAL A 100 3.59 -0.74 -4.77
CA VAL A 100 4.12 0.63 -4.79
C VAL A 100 3.02 1.54 -4.26
N ALA A 101 3.33 2.42 -3.30
CA ALA A 101 2.31 3.30 -2.76
C ALA A 101 2.81 4.74 -2.57
N GLN A 102 1.97 5.70 -2.93
CA GLN A 102 2.28 7.13 -2.88
C GLN A 102 1.52 7.82 -1.75
N SER A 103 2.20 8.67 -0.97
CA SER A 103 1.57 9.54 0.04
C SER A 103 0.57 8.76 0.93
N GLN A 104 -0.71 9.18 1.02
CA GLN A 104 -1.76 8.49 1.79
C GLN A 104 -1.95 7.01 1.38
N GLY A 105 -1.76 6.63 0.12
CA GLY A 105 -1.91 5.26 -0.35
C GLY A 105 -1.02 4.26 0.40
N ASN A 106 0.05 4.73 1.04
CA ASN A 106 0.91 3.92 1.90
C ASN A 106 0.18 3.37 3.13
N LEU A 107 -0.80 4.09 3.63
CA LEU A 107 -1.61 3.64 4.76
C LEU A 107 -2.53 2.50 4.31
N VAL A 108 -3.18 2.64 3.16
CA VAL A 108 -3.97 1.55 2.54
C VAL A 108 -3.09 0.33 2.27
N ALA A 109 -1.89 0.53 1.70
CA ALA A 109 -0.92 -0.54 1.46
C ALA A 109 -0.54 -1.28 2.74
N ARG A 110 -0.22 -0.56 3.82
CA ARG A 110 0.04 -1.17 5.13
C ARG A 110 -1.18 -1.86 5.70
N GLY A 111 -2.37 -1.31 5.48
CA GLY A 111 -3.62 -1.95 5.84
C GLY A 111 -3.80 -3.31 5.16
N ILE A 112 -3.41 -3.45 3.88
CA ILE A 112 -3.40 -4.75 3.20
C ILE A 112 -2.40 -5.68 3.85
N ILE A 113 -1.16 -5.23 4.07
CA ILE A 113 -0.10 -6.04 4.67
C ILE A 113 -0.50 -6.56 6.04
N GLU A 114 -1.11 -5.71 6.86
CA GLU A 114 -1.32 -6.02 8.27
C GLU A 114 -2.72 -6.61 8.51
N PHE A 115 -3.77 -6.08 7.89
CA PHE A 115 -5.17 -6.45 8.17
C PHE A 115 -5.78 -7.48 7.20
N CYS A 116 -5.25 -7.64 5.99
CA CYS A 116 -5.88 -8.49 4.98
C CYS A 116 -5.50 -9.96 5.17
N ASP A 117 -6.35 -10.71 5.88
CA ASP A 117 -6.22 -12.17 5.98
C ASP A 117 -6.34 -12.79 4.59
N ASP A 118 -5.63 -13.89 4.30
CA ASP A 118 -5.71 -14.63 3.02
C ASP A 118 -5.43 -13.80 1.75
N ALA A 119 -4.71 -12.69 1.86
CA ALA A 119 -4.15 -12.02 0.70
C ALA A 119 -3.13 -12.94 0.00
N PRO A 120 -2.97 -12.84 -1.34
CA PRO A 120 -1.84 -13.45 -2.01
C PRO A 120 -0.50 -13.01 -1.40
N PRO A 121 0.60 -13.76 -1.58
CA PRO A 121 1.87 -13.42 -0.96
C PRO A 121 2.40 -12.06 -1.41
N LEU A 122 2.53 -11.10 -0.48
CA LEU A 122 3.21 -9.84 -0.79
C LEU A 122 4.73 -10.02 -0.66
N ILE A 123 5.46 -9.74 -1.74
CA ILE A 123 6.91 -9.95 -1.83
C ILE A 123 7.67 -8.69 -1.42
N ASN A 124 7.44 -7.57 -2.13
CA ASN A 124 8.13 -6.31 -1.85
C ASN A 124 7.15 -5.15 -1.67
N TYR A 125 7.51 -4.22 -0.80
CA TYR A 125 6.77 -2.98 -0.58
C TYR A 125 7.65 -1.75 -0.78
N VAL A 126 7.29 -0.90 -1.73
CA VAL A 126 7.93 0.39 -2.00
C VAL A 126 7.02 1.53 -1.58
N SER A 127 7.43 2.23 -0.54
CA SER A 127 6.76 3.40 0.00
C SER A 127 7.36 4.69 -0.54
N LEU A 128 6.55 5.48 -1.23
CA LEU A 128 6.90 6.79 -1.76
C LEU A 128 6.23 7.88 -0.92
N GLY A 129 6.96 8.44 0.06
CA GLY A 129 6.49 9.54 0.90
C GLY A 129 5.33 9.19 1.84
N GLY A 130 5.29 7.95 2.36
CA GLY A 130 4.22 7.49 3.24
C GLY A 130 4.24 8.10 4.65
N PRO A 131 3.08 8.54 5.20
CA PRO A 131 2.96 9.06 6.56
C PRO A 131 2.77 7.92 7.58
N HIS A 132 3.73 6.99 7.69
CA HIS A 132 3.57 5.74 8.46
C HIS A 132 3.34 5.93 9.95
N ALA A 133 3.81 7.04 10.49
CA ALA A 133 3.60 7.42 11.87
C ALA A 133 2.62 8.59 12.04
N GLY A 134 1.90 8.94 10.96
CA GLY A 134 0.91 10.01 10.94
C GLY A 134 1.51 11.40 10.78
N ILE A 135 0.63 12.37 10.59
CA ILE A 135 0.96 13.80 10.47
C ILE A 135 0.65 14.52 11.79
N ALA A 136 1.51 15.45 12.20
CA ALA A 136 1.40 16.13 13.49
C ALA A 136 0.35 17.26 13.54
N ALA A 137 -0.25 17.59 12.40
CA ALA A 137 -1.24 18.66 12.27
C ALA A 137 -2.18 18.41 11.09
N ILE A 138 -3.35 19.05 11.11
CA ILE A 138 -4.27 19.08 9.97
C ILE A 138 -3.57 19.80 8.80
N PRO A 139 -3.44 19.16 7.62
CA PRO A 139 -2.80 19.80 6.48
C PRO A 139 -3.67 20.94 6.00
N LYS A 140 -3.06 22.12 5.80
CA LYS A 140 -3.75 23.25 5.18
C LYS A 140 -4.05 22.93 3.73
N CYS A 141 -5.27 23.24 3.30
CA CYS A 141 -5.64 23.03 1.92
C CYS A 141 -4.95 24.05 1.02
N SER A 142 -4.27 23.57 -0.03
CA SER A 142 -3.65 24.42 -1.05
C SER A 142 -4.62 24.77 -2.19
N SER A 143 -5.51 23.86 -2.55
CA SER A 143 -6.41 24.01 -3.71
C SER A 143 -7.54 22.95 -3.73
N GLY A 144 -8.66 23.29 -4.37
CA GLY A 144 -9.74 22.36 -4.70
C GLY A 144 -10.86 22.27 -3.64
N PRO A 145 -12.11 22.02 -4.05
CA PRO A 145 -13.26 22.03 -3.15
C PRO A 145 -13.24 20.88 -2.14
N PHE A 146 -12.83 19.68 -2.54
CA PHE A 146 -12.79 18.50 -1.65
C PHE A 146 -11.82 18.69 -0.49
N CYS A 147 -10.63 19.19 -0.80
CA CYS A 147 -9.61 19.51 0.18
C CYS A 147 -10.08 20.59 1.18
N ALA A 148 -10.74 21.66 0.70
CA ALA A 148 -11.26 22.72 1.56
C ALA A 148 -12.39 22.23 2.49
N ILE A 149 -13.31 21.39 1.97
CA ILE A 149 -14.38 20.78 2.75
C ILE A 149 -13.79 19.85 3.81
N ALA A 150 -12.86 18.97 3.44
CA ALA A 150 -12.23 18.04 4.37
C ALA A 150 -11.45 18.78 5.47
N GLU A 151 -10.71 19.84 5.13
CA GLU A 151 -10.03 20.69 6.12
C GLU A 151 -11.03 21.31 7.11
N ALA A 152 -12.13 21.87 6.60
CA ALA A 152 -13.17 22.47 7.45
C ALA A 152 -13.80 21.44 8.40
N LEU A 153 -14.11 20.24 7.91
CA LEU A 153 -14.66 19.15 8.71
C LEU A 153 -13.68 18.67 9.79
N MET A 154 -12.39 18.49 9.45
CA MET A 154 -11.36 18.10 10.43
C MET A 154 -11.14 19.14 11.53
N LYS A 155 -11.34 20.43 11.22
CA LYS A 155 -11.20 21.53 12.18
C LYS A 155 -12.34 21.63 13.19
N LEU A 156 -13.48 20.95 12.98
CA LEU A 156 -14.58 20.92 13.95
C LEU A 156 -14.14 20.18 15.23
N GLU A 157 -13.77 18.90 15.08
CA GLU A 157 -13.10 18.09 16.10
C GLU A 157 -12.60 16.80 15.44
N ILE A 158 -11.29 16.68 15.24
CA ILE A 158 -10.72 15.61 14.40
C ILE A 158 -10.95 14.19 14.92
N TYR A 159 -11.11 14.05 16.23
CA TYR A 159 -11.24 12.77 16.92
C TYR A 159 -12.69 12.40 17.26
N ASN A 160 -13.68 13.13 16.75
CA ASN A 160 -15.08 12.70 16.88
C ASN A 160 -15.42 11.60 15.87
N ASP A 161 -16.50 10.86 16.14
CA ASP A 161 -16.91 9.73 15.31
C ASP A 161 -17.24 10.11 13.88
N PHE A 162 -17.93 11.24 13.67
CA PHE A 162 -18.32 11.69 12.34
C PHE A 162 -17.11 11.92 11.44
N VAL A 163 -16.11 12.67 11.92
CA VAL A 163 -14.89 12.96 11.15
C VAL A 163 -14.10 11.69 10.91
N GLN A 164 -13.95 10.83 11.93
CA GLN A 164 -13.24 9.55 11.80
C GLN A 164 -13.90 8.56 10.83
N ASP A 165 -15.24 8.60 10.70
CA ASP A 165 -15.99 7.71 9.81
C ASP A 165 -16.16 8.24 8.39
N HIS A 166 -15.85 9.51 8.13
CA HIS A 166 -16.10 10.14 6.82
C HIS A 166 -14.89 10.81 6.19
N ILE A 167 -13.78 11.03 6.91
CA ILE A 167 -12.64 11.80 6.39
C ILE A 167 -11.38 10.97 6.46
N ALA A 168 -10.85 10.53 5.32
CA ALA A 168 -9.69 9.63 5.25
C ALA A 168 -8.45 10.18 5.99
N PRO A 169 -8.07 11.47 5.82
CA PRO A 169 -6.97 12.08 6.57
C PRO A 169 -7.04 11.97 8.09
N SER A 170 -8.25 12.00 8.64
CA SER A 170 -8.44 11.96 10.09
C SER A 170 -7.93 10.65 10.71
N GLY A 171 -7.88 9.57 9.92
CA GLY A 171 -7.40 8.27 10.36
C GLY A 171 -5.91 8.24 10.70
N TYR A 172 -5.12 9.24 10.29
CA TYR A 172 -3.67 9.29 10.52
C TYR A 172 -3.14 10.65 10.99
N VAL A 173 -4.01 11.54 11.44
CA VAL A 173 -3.56 12.73 12.17
C VAL A 173 -3.26 12.36 13.62
N LYS A 174 -2.01 12.57 14.03
CA LYS A 174 -1.47 12.26 15.36
C LYS A 174 -0.92 13.54 15.98
N ILE A 175 -1.77 14.28 16.69
CA ILE A 175 -1.40 15.56 17.31
C ILE A 175 -0.66 15.27 18.63
N PRO A 176 0.63 15.66 18.78
CA PRO A 176 1.41 15.34 19.99
C PRO A 176 0.80 15.85 21.29
N GLY A 177 0.07 16.97 21.24
CA GLY A 177 -0.62 17.55 22.40
C GLY A 177 -1.96 16.88 22.76
N GLU A 178 -2.47 15.96 21.93
CA GLU A 178 -3.79 15.32 22.11
C GLU A 178 -3.71 13.79 22.11
N MET A 179 -2.58 13.23 22.59
CA MET A 179 -2.32 11.80 22.52
C MET A 179 -3.40 10.92 23.17
N THR A 180 -4.03 11.38 24.26
CA THR A 180 -5.16 10.65 24.88
C THR A 180 -6.35 10.55 23.92
N LYS A 181 -6.71 11.63 23.22
CA LYS A 181 -7.80 11.62 22.24
C LYS A 181 -7.42 10.78 21.02
N TYR A 182 -6.19 10.93 20.52
CA TYR A 182 -5.67 10.15 19.41
C TYR A 182 -5.74 8.64 19.69
N LEU A 183 -5.19 8.20 20.82
CA LEU A 183 -5.22 6.79 21.21
C LEU A 183 -6.66 6.33 21.49
N GLY A 184 -7.51 7.15 22.10
CA GLY A 184 -8.90 6.78 22.41
C GLY A 184 -9.81 6.67 21.18
N HIS A 185 -9.65 7.53 20.18
CA HIS A 185 -10.68 7.74 19.16
C HIS A 185 -10.21 7.62 17.71
N SER A 186 -8.90 7.72 17.40
CA SER A 186 -8.45 7.57 16.02
C SER A 186 -8.70 6.13 15.54
N LYS A 187 -9.49 5.96 14.47
CA LYS A 187 -10.02 4.64 14.07
C LYS A 187 -9.04 3.79 13.25
N TYR A 188 -7.92 4.36 12.80
CA TYR A 188 -7.02 3.69 11.87
C TYR A 188 -5.57 3.58 12.37
N LEU A 189 -4.84 4.69 12.47
CA LEU A 189 -3.40 4.67 12.69
C LEU A 189 -2.97 4.01 14.02
N PRO A 190 -3.63 4.23 15.18
CA PRO A 190 -3.25 3.53 16.42
C PRO A 190 -3.36 2.00 16.30
N LYS A 191 -4.36 1.51 15.55
CA LYS A 191 -4.54 0.07 15.29
C LYS A 191 -3.45 -0.45 14.36
N LEU A 192 -3.20 0.23 13.24
CA LEU A 192 -2.15 -0.11 12.27
C LEU A 192 -0.75 -0.12 12.92
N ASN A 193 -0.49 0.78 13.85
CA ASN A 193 0.79 0.87 14.52
C ASN A 193 0.88 0.03 15.80
N ASN A 194 -0.15 -0.76 16.17
CA ASN A 194 -0.18 -1.52 17.42
C ASN A 194 0.08 -0.63 18.67
N GLU A 195 -0.39 0.63 18.64
CA GLU A 195 -0.14 1.64 19.68
C GLU A 195 -1.03 1.45 20.91
N ARG A 196 -2.19 0.78 20.75
CA ARG A 196 -3.12 0.46 21.84
C ARG A 196 -2.77 -0.89 22.47
N PRO A 197 -2.30 -0.93 23.73
CA PRO A 197 -1.83 -2.17 24.36
C PRO A 197 -2.85 -3.31 24.36
N ASP A 198 -4.13 -2.99 24.54
CA ASP A 198 -5.27 -3.92 24.59
C ASP A 198 -5.73 -4.42 23.21
N GLN A 199 -5.26 -3.80 22.11
CA GLN A 199 -5.67 -4.14 20.74
C GLN A 199 -4.50 -4.64 19.88
N ARG A 200 -3.34 -4.89 20.48
CA ARG A 200 -2.14 -5.35 19.76
C ARG A 200 -2.40 -6.69 19.10
N ASN A 201 -1.99 -6.81 17.84
CA ASN A 201 -2.06 -8.05 17.08
C ASN A 201 -0.66 -8.44 16.58
N SER A 202 -0.15 -9.59 17.01
CA SER A 202 1.18 -10.09 16.61
C SER A 202 1.25 -10.43 15.13
N THR A 203 0.15 -10.86 14.53
CA THR A 203 0.07 -11.20 13.10
C THR A 203 0.42 -10.00 12.22
N PHE A 204 0.15 -8.76 12.67
CA PHE A 204 0.54 -7.56 11.92
C PHE A 204 2.06 -7.45 11.80
N LYS A 205 2.78 -7.79 12.88
CA LYS A 205 4.25 -7.84 12.85
C LYS A 205 4.71 -8.98 11.95
N ASP A 206 4.15 -10.17 12.10
CA ASP A 206 4.57 -11.37 11.36
C ASP A 206 4.43 -11.18 9.84
N ARG A 207 3.32 -10.59 9.38
CA ARG A 207 3.11 -10.24 7.96
C ARG A 207 4.04 -9.13 7.47
N PHE A 208 4.37 -8.18 8.34
CA PHE A 208 5.24 -7.08 7.94
C PHE A 208 6.71 -7.52 7.84
N VAL A 209 7.16 -8.46 8.70
CA VAL A 209 8.52 -9.02 8.64
C VAL A 209 8.68 -10.09 7.57
N SER A 210 7.59 -10.64 7.03
CA SER A 210 7.65 -11.61 5.92
C SER A 210 7.95 -10.96 4.56
N LEU A 211 7.96 -9.62 4.47
CA LEU A 211 8.35 -8.92 3.25
C LEU A 211 9.81 -9.21 2.93
N HIS A 212 10.11 -9.49 1.66
CA HIS A 212 11.48 -9.65 1.20
C HIS A 212 12.23 -8.32 1.21
N ASN A 213 11.59 -7.27 0.70
CA ASN A 213 12.14 -5.92 0.72
C ASN A 213 11.10 -4.89 1.14
N LEU A 214 11.54 -3.99 2.00
CA LEU A 214 10.85 -2.75 2.35
C LEU A 214 11.71 -1.57 1.90
N VAL A 215 11.20 -0.78 0.95
CA VAL A 215 11.87 0.44 0.47
C VAL A 215 11.08 1.64 0.96
N LEU A 216 11.72 2.52 1.71
CA LEU A 216 11.12 3.74 2.24
C LEU A 216 11.78 4.97 1.61
N VAL A 217 11.08 5.63 0.69
CA VAL A 217 11.55 6.87 0.05
C VAL A 217 10.94 8.05 0.78
N MET A 218 11.79 8.85 1.42
CA MET A 218 11.40 10.10 2.06
C MET A 218 11.38 11.24 1.02
N MET A 219 10.31 12.04 0.99
CA MET A 219 10.25 13.26 0.17
C MET A 219 10.38 14.51 1.05
N MET A 220 11.34 15.38 0.68
CA MET A 220 11.80 16.56 1.44
C MET A 220 10.74 17.66 1.62
N GLY A 221 9.52 17.54 1.07
CA GLY A 221 8.45 18.53 1.23
C GLY A 221 7.46 18.27 2.37
N LEU A 222 7.43 17.05 2.92
CA LEU A 222 6.51 16.61 3.99
C LEU A 222 7.21 16.48 5.36
N ILE A 223 8.18 17.37 5.63
CA ILE A 223 9.18 17.22 6.71
C ILE A 223 8.58 17.12 8.12
N LEU A 224 7.44 17.75 8.40
CA LEU A 224 6.86 17.67 9.75
C LEU A 224 6.29 16.27 10.10
N CYS A 225 6.14 15.38 9.12
CA CYS A 225 5.56 14.05 9.27
C CYS A 225 6.61 12.91 9.21
N CYS A 226 7.66 13.07 8.39
CA CYS A 226 8.53 11.94 8.05
C CYS A 226 9.62 11.60 9.09
N GLN A 227 9.97 12.48 10.04
CA GLN A 227 10.95 12.11 11.08
C GLN A 227 10.47 10.97 11.99
N LEU A 228 9.16 10.76 12.09
CA LEU A 228 8.58 9.65 12.85
C LEU A 228 8.69 8.28 12.14
N ASN A 229 8.98 8.24 10.83
CA ASN A 229 9.06 6.99 10.08
C ASN A 229 10.17 6.06 10.61
N ARG A 230 11.34 6.56 11.02
CA ARG A 230 12.44 5.68 11.45
C ARG A 230 12.15 4.98 12.79
N GLN A 231 11.57 5.68 13.76
CA GLN A 231 11.39 5.17 15.14
C GLN A 231 10.42 3.96 15.20
N ASN A 232 9.26 4.04 14.55
CA ASN A 232 8.25 2.97 14.61
C ASN A 232 8.67 1.67 13.88
N TYR A 233 9.52 1.75 12.85
CA TYR A 233 10.01 0.54 12.18
C TYR A 233 11.03 -0.22 13.03
N THR A 234 11.89 0.52 13.74
CA THR A 234 12.91 -0.03 14.65
C THR A 234 12.25 -0.87 15.75
N GLU A 235 11.13 -0.41 16.31
CA GLU A 235 10.34 -1.17 17.29
C GLU A 235 9.64 -2.40 16.69
N LYS A 236 9.21 -2.35 15.41
CA LYS A 236 8.56 -3.48 14.74
C LYS A 236 9.55 -4.57 14.29
N THR A 237 10.74 -4.21 13.81
CA THR A 237 11.74 -5.17 13.29
C THR A 237 12.72 -5.66 14.37
N GLY A 238 12.74 -5.05 15.56
CA GLY A 238 13.67 -5.41 16.62
C GLY A 238 15.14 -5.16 16.27
N SER A 239 15.40 -4.32 15.26
CA SER A 239 16.76 -4.00 14.82
C SER A 239 17.24 -2.76 15.56
N VAL A 240 18.06 -2.95 16.61
CA VAL A 240 18.83 -1.86 17.24
C VAL A 240 19.92 -1.39 16.29
#